data_AF-A0A0H3ZJP0-F1
#
_entry.id   AF-A0A0H3ZJP0-F1
#
_cell.length_a   1.000
_cell.length_b   1.000
_cell.length_c   1.000
_cell.angle_alpha   90.00
_cell.angle_beta   90.00
_cell.angle_gamma   90.00
#
_symmetry.space_group_name_H-M   'P 1'
#
loop_
_entity.id
_entity.type
_entity.pdbx_description
1 polymer ?
#
loop_
_entity_poly.entity_id
_entity_poly.type
_entity_poly.pdbx_seq_one_letter_code
_entity_poly.pdbx_strand_id
1 'polypeptide(L)' 'MQMNEAAKLRVKWGNKPCSHPNIDKEFYEGSPTGDYVCTQCGEVGHGKHWASKQSKD' A
#
# COMPACT_ATOMS: atom_id res chain seq x y z
N MET A 1 -0.24 -8.27 2.47
CA MET A 1 -1.21 -8.19 1.35
C MET A 1 -0.63 -8.80 0.08
N GLN A 2 -1.39 -9.66 -0.63
CA GLN A 2 -0.94 -10.20 -1.93
C GLN A 2 -1.02 -9.14 -3.04
N MET A 3 -0.05 -9.12 -3.96
CA MET A 3 0.02 -8.15 -5.06
C MET A 3 -1.26 -8.10 -5.91
N ASN A 4 -1.87 -9.27 -6.15
CA ASN A 4 -3.12 -9.36 -6.91
C ASN A 4 -4.34 -8.79 -6.15
N GLU A 5 -4.36 -8.89 -4.83
CA GLU A 5 -5.36 -8.29 -3.96
C GLU A 5 -5.20 -6.78 -3.91
N ALA A 6 -3.96 -6.31 -3.78
CA ALA A 6 -3.62 -4.89 -3.85
C ALA A 6 -4.06 -4.26 -5.17
N ALA A 7 -3.81 -4.92 -6.29
CA ALA A 7 -4.25 -4.45 -7.62
C ALA A 7 -5.78 -4.36 -7.73
N LYS A 8 -6.52 -5.37 -7.26
CA LYS A 8 -8.00 -5.33 -7.22
C LYS A 8 -8.50 -4.19 -6.34
N LEU A 9 -7.84 -3.96 -5.21
CA LEU A 9 -8.19 -2.89 -4.29
C LEU A 9 -7.96 -1.51 -4.93
N ARG A 10 -6.85 -1.29 -5.64
CA ARG A 10 -6.61 -0.05 -6.42
C ARG A 10 -7.71 0.22 -7.43
N VAL A 11 -8.11 -0.80 -8.20
CA VAL A 11 -9.17 -0.67 -9.20
C VAL A 11 -10.51 -0.33 -8.52
N LYS A 12 -10.85 -1.01 -7.43
CA LYS A 12 -12.10 -0.76 -6.67
C LYS A 12 -12.10 0.60 -5.97
N TRP A 13 -10.97 1.01 -5.42
CA TRP A 13 -10.81 2.29 -4.75
C TRP A 13 -10.89 3.43 -5.76
N GLY A 14 -10.27 3.25 -6.92
CA GLY A 14 -10.14 4.26 -7.96
C GLY A 14 -9.21 5.39 -7.51
N ASN A 15 -9.35 6.54 -8.15
CA ASN A 15 -8.45 7.69 -7.95
C ASN A 15 -8.90 8.61 -6.79
N LYS A 16 -9.43 8.03 -5.71
CA LYS A 16 -9.89 8.79 -4.53
C LYS A 16 -8.71 9.08 -3.60
N PRO A 17 -8.64 10.26 -2.99
CA PRO A 17 -7.60 10.57 -2.00
C PRO A 17 -7.64 9.55 -0.87
N CYS A 18 -6.45 9.12 -0.42
CA CYS A 18 -6.29 8.22 0.71
C CYS A 18 -5.28 8.82 1.68
N SER A 19 -5.59 8.78 2.98
CA SER A 19 -4.63 9.15 4.03
C SER A 19 -3.70 7.99 4.40
N HIS A 20 -3.84 6.85 3.74
CA HIS A 20 -3.09 5.61 3.97
C HIS A 20 -2.99 5.23 5.46
N PRO A 21 -4.14 5.05 6.17
CA PRO A 21 -4.15 4.88 7.63
C PRO A 21 -3.48 3.59 8.10
N ASN A 22 -3.49 2.56 7.24
CA ASN A 22 -2.89 1.27 7.51
C ASN A 22 -2.17 0.77 6.25
N ILE A 23 -0.99 0.19 6.46
CA ILE A 23 -0.19 -0.43 5.41
C ILE A 23 0.25 -1.82 5.85
N ASP A 24 0.44 -2.71 4.89
CA ASP A 24 0.82 -4.11 5.10
C ASP A 24 1.94 -4.49 4.12
N LYS A 25 2.78 -5.48 4.46
CA LYS A 25 3.85 -5.90 3.53
C LYS A 25 3.24 -6.49 2.27
N GLU A 26 3.79 -6.16 1.11
CA GLU A 26 3.40 -6.78 -0.14
C GLU A 26 4.09 -8.14 -0.33
N PHE A 27 3.31 -9.11 -0.82
CA PHE A 27 3.78 -10.43 -1.18
C PHE A 27 3.36 -10.76 -2.61
N TYR A 28 4.25 -11.41 -3.35
CA TYR A 28 3.98 -11.99 -4.65
C TYR A 28 4.16 -13.51 -4.54
N GLU A 29 3.08 -14.27 -4.76
CA GLU A 29 3.09 -15.74 -4.65
C GLU A 29 3.68 -16.26 -3.32
N GLY A 30 3.42 -15.55 -2.22
CA GLY A 30 3.92 -15.89 -0.88
C GLY A 30 5.33 -15.40 -0.56
N SER A 31 6.04 -14.80 -1.53
CA SER A 31 7.35 -14.19 -1.32
C SER A 31 7.24 -12.69 -1.05
N PRO A 32 7.93 -12.14 -0.02
CA PRO A 32 7.89 -10.70 0.24
C PRO A 32 8.59 -9.94 -0.89
N THR A 33 7.95 -8.89 -1.42
CA THR A 33 8.53 -8.07 -2.49
C THR A 33 9.48 -6.99 -1.96
N GLY A 34 9.32 -6.61 -0.68
CA GLY A 34 10.01 -5.49 -0.04
C GLY A 34 9.15 -4.22 0.06
N ASP A 35 8.06 -4.17 -0.70
CA ASP A 35 7.12 -3.06 -0.71
C ASP A 35 6.04 -3.18 0.37
N TYR A 36 5.32 -2.08 0.57
CA TYR A 36 4.18 -1.99 1.47
C TYR A 36 2.95 -1.47 0.74
N VAL A 37 1.81 -2.11 0.97
CA VAL A 37 0.53 -1.77 0.36
C VAL A 37 -0.39 -1.14 1.40
N CYS A 38 -1.05 -0.04 1.05
CA CYS A 38 -2.16 0.47 1.84
C CYS A 38 -3.35 -0.49 1.81
N THR A 39 -3.80 -0.94 2.97
CA THR A 39 -4.93 -1.88 3.08
C THR A 39 -6.29 -1.23 2.77
N GLN A 40 -6.33 0.09 2.60
CA GLN A 40 -7.54 0.84 2.28
C GLN A 40 -7.71 1.10 0.78
N CYS A 41 -6.66 1.62 0.10
CA CYS A 41 -6.71 2.00 -1.31
C CYS A 41 -5.92 1.08 -2.24
N GLY A 42 -5.10 0.18 -1.70
CA GLY A 42 -4.26 -0.73 -2.46
C GLY A 42 -2.97 -0.11 -3.00
N GLU A 43 -2.75 1.19 -2.84
CA GLU A 43 -1.52 1.88 -3.30
C GLU A 43 -0.25 1.28 -2.67
N VAL A 44 0.84 1.24 -3.44
CA VAL A 44 2.12 0.67 -3.04
C VAL A 44 3.15 1.77 -2.86
N GLY A 45 3.95 1.65 -1.81
CA GLY A 45 5.16 2.44 -1.66
C GLY A 45 6.27 1.67 -0.97
N HIS A 46 7.48 2.21 -1.11
CA HIS A 46 8.71 1.59 -0.65
C HIS A 46 9.01 1.97 0.81
N GLY A 47 9.18 0.95 1.67
CA GLY A 47 9.52 1.11 3.09
C GLY A 47 8.34 1.41 4.02
N LYS A 48 8.47 1.07 5.31
CA LYS A 48 7.35 1.10 6.30
C LYS A 48 6.73 2.47 6.58
N HIS A 49 7.33 3.57 6.15
CA HIS A 49 6.85 4.92 6.47
C HIS A 49 6.50 5.73 5.22
N TRP A 50 6.32 5.08 4.07
CA TRP A 50 5.98 5.78 2.82
C TRP A 50 4.63 6.51 2.90
N ALA A 51 3.68 5.95 3.66
CA ALA A 51 2.37 6.51 3.93
C ALA A 51 2.39 7.67 4.93
N SER A 52 3.47 7.81 5.71
CA SER A 52 3.62 8.86 6.71
C SER A 52 4.06 10.13 6.01
N LYS A 53 3.20 11.17 5.97
CA LYS A 53 3.66 12.54 5.71
C LYS A 53 4.75 12.87 6.72
N GLN A 54 6.03 12.82 6.34
CA GLN A 54 7.10 13.36 7.17
C GLN A 54 6.92 14.88 7.20
N SER A 55 6.31 15.42 8.25
CA SER A 55 6.60 16.80 8.64
C SER A 55 8.05 16.82 9.11
N LYS A 56 8.96 17.25 8.23
CA LYS A 56 10.20 17.84 8.69
C LYS A 56 9.89 19.30 8.98
N ASP A 57 9.79 19.61 10.27
CA ASP A 57 10.09 20.97 10.77
C ASP A 57 11.58 21.22 10.57
#